data_AF-A0AAV0WP31-F1
#
_entry.id   AF-A0AAV0WP31-F1
#
_cell.length_a   1.000
_cell.length_b   1.000
_cell.length_c   1.000
_cell.angle_alpha   90.00
_cell.angle_beta   90.00
_cell.angle_gamma   90.00
#
_symmetry.space_group_name_H-M   'P 1'
#
loop_
_entity.id
_entity.type
_entity.pdbx_description
1 polymer ?
#
loop_
_entity_poly.entity_id
_entity_poly.type
_entity_poly.pdbx_seq_one_letter_code
_entity_poly.pdbx_strand_id
1 'polypeptide(L)'
;MNYIVKPKVFDAIRCWMYSVEWQKRGLPHAHILLWMFDKVRPDHIDSIISAEIPDPETDPELHSVVTTNMIHGPCGTQNPGSPCMQNGNCSKRFPRPFVADTISGIDGYPLYRRRSPDDNGRSIIMKVKGKDMVDNRWIVPYCPLLSKTFSNHCNVEYCNSIKSIKYVNKGSDMAVFGIADPNANDEVMKFQLGRYMSCNEAIWRLFSFAIHERHPTVVHLAVHLENGQRVYFTEANAAQRAERPPATTMTNFFS
;
A
#
# COMPACT_ATOMS: atom_id res chain seq x y z
N MET A 1 -6.19 12.06 1.01
CA MET A 1 -6.00 12.31 2.46
C MET A 1 -7.10 13.13 3.12
N ASN A 2 -7.60 14.22 2.52
CA ASN A 2 -8.66 15.05 3.14
C ASN A 2 -9.88 14.25 3.62
N TYR A 3 -10.34 13.26 2.84
CA TYR A 3 -11.46 12.38 3.20
C TYR A 3 -11.21 11.56 4.48
N ILE A 4 -9.95 11.19 4.76
CA ILE A 4 -9.60 10.39 5.93
C ILE A 4 -9.34 11.30 7.15
N VAL A 5 -8.55 12.36 6.95
CA VAL A 5 -8.00 13.17 8.04
C VAL A 5 -8.99 14.22 8.55
N LYS A 6 -9.68 14.95 7.66
CA LYS A 6 -10.58 16.04 8.07
C LYS A 6 -11.76 15.57 8.92
N PRO A 7 -12.49 14.50 8.55
CA PRO A 7 -13.59 13.99 9.36
C PRO A 7 -13.12 13.03 10.47
N LYS A 8 -11.80 12.81 10.63
CA LYS A 8 -11.22 11.90 11.64
C LYS A 8 -11.75 10.46 11.54
N VAL A 9 -11.70 9.87 10.34
CA VAL A 9 -12.16 8.47 10.10
C VAL A 9 -11.51 7.47 11.06
N PHE A 10 -10.25 7.69 11.41
CA PHE A 10 -9.43 6.85 12.28
C PHE A 10 -8.97 7.61 13.53
N ASP A 11 -9.82 8.50 14.05
CA ASP A 11 -9.49 9.48 15.10
C ASP A 11 -8.43 10.52 14.70
N ALA A 12 -7.85 11.17 15.71
CA ALA A 12 -6.81 12.17 15.56
C ALA A 12 -5.52 11.53 15.05
N ILE A 13 -5.09 11.96 13.87
CA ILE A 13 -3.88 11.51 13.19
C ILE A 13 -2.78 12.55 13.42
N ARG A 14 -1.63 12.12 13.96
CA ARG A 14 -0.45 12.94 14.23
C ARG A 14 0.35 13.22 12.97
N CYS A 15 0.59 12.19 12.18
CA CYS A 15 1.26 12.29 10.89
C CYS A 15 0.72 11.24 9.94
N TRP A 16 0.90 11.46 8.65
CA TRP A 16 0.49 10.51 7.62
C TRP A 16 1.43 10.59 6.44
N MET A 17 1.49 9.51 5.66
CA MET A 17 2.11 9.52 4.35
C MET A 17 1.38 8.57 3.42
N TYR A 18 1.45 8.84 2.12
CA TYR A 18 1.01 7.87 1.13
C TYR A 18 1.93 7.87 -0.08
N SER A 19 1.93 6.74 -0.78
CA SER A 19 2.50 6.60 -2.11
C SER A 19 1.50 5.89 -3.01
N VAL A 20 1.45 6.32 -4.27
CA VAL A 20 0.69 5.69 -5.34
C VAL A 20 1.67 4.96 -6.24
N GLU A 21 1.46 3.67 -6.45
CA GLU A 21 2.25 2.84 -7.35
C GLU A 21 1.35 2.25 -8.44
N TRP A 22 1.93 2.02 -9.62
CA TRP A 22 1.29 1.29 -10.70
C TRP A 22 2.01 -0.04 -10.84
N GLN A 23 1.41 -1.08 -10.29
CA GLN A 23 1.88 -2.44 -10.52
C GLN A 23 1.60 -2.81 -12.00
N LYS A 24 2.35 -3.77 -12.57
CA LYS A 24 2.17 -4.29 -13.95
C LYS A 24 0.72 -4.72 -14.32
N ARG A 25 -0.21 -4.72 -13.37
CA ARG A 25 -1.63 -5.06 -13.52
C ARG A 25 -2.56 -3.85 -13.73
N GLY A 26 -2.01 -2.64 -13.88
CA GLY A 26 -2.67 -1.51 -14.54
C GLY A 26 -3.29 -0.43 -13.65
N LEU A 27 -4.09 -0.79 -12.63
CA LEU A 27 -4.76 0.20 -11.78
C LEU A 27 -3.83 0.79 -10.70
N PRO A 28 -4.02 2.06 -10.31
CA PRO A 28 -3.24 2.68 -9.24
C PRO A 28 -3.49 1.95 -7.91
N HIS A 29 -2.42 1.70 -7.18
CA HIS A 29 -2.43 1.13 -5.84
C HIS A 29 -1.87 2.16 -4.88
N ALA A 30 -2.62 2.48 -3.82
CA ALA A 30 -2.17 3.43 -2.81
C ALA A 30 -1.73 2.69 -1.54
N HIS A 31 -0.50 2.92 -1.10
CA HIS A 31 -0.04 2.57 0.25
C HIS A 31 -0.19 3.80 1.14
N ILE A 32 -0.96 3.70 2.21
CA ILE A 32 -1.23 4.81 3.13
C ILE A 32 -0.82 4.37 4.54
N LEU A 33 -0.01 5.19 5.21
CA LEU A 33 0.32 5.03 6.62
C LEU A 33 -0.22 6.22 7.41
N LEU A 34 -0.88 5.90 8.52
CA LEU A 34 -1.44 6.85 9.46
C LEU A 34 -0.83 6.58 10.83
N TRP A 35 -0.25 7.60 11.45
CA TRP A 35 0.18 7.54 12.84
C TRP A 35 -0.84 8.26 13.70
N MET A 36 -1.48 7.53 14.59
CA MET A 36 -2.48 8.07 15.51
C MET A 36 -1.80 8.77 16.70
N PHE A 37 -2.49 9.75 17.30
CA PHE A 37 -2.00 10.39 18.53
C PHE A 37 -2.00 9.42 19.70
N ASP A 38 -3.11 8.71 19.87
CA ASP A 38 -3.31 7.77 20.96
C ASP A 38 -3.09 6.33 20.49
N LYS A 39 -2.66 5.49 21.44
CA LYS A 39 -2.56 4.06 21.19
C LYS A 39 -3.97 3.47 21.11
N VAL A 40 -4.32 2.90 19.96
CA VAL A 40 -5.59 2.20 19.78
C VAL A 40 -5.60 0.91 20.59
N ARG A 41 -6.66 0.75 21.39
CA ARG A 41 -6.92 -0.47 22.17
C ARG A 41 -7.66 -1.51 21.30
N PRO A 42 -7.54 -2.82 21.57
CA PRO A 42 -8.15 -3.86 20.75
C PRO A 42 -9.66 -3.71 20.52
N ASP A 43 -10.40 -3.29 21.56
CA ASP A 43 -11.83 -3.01 21.51
C ASP A 43 -12.18 -1.88 20.52
N HIS A 44 -11.28 -0.91 20.35
CA HIS A 44 -11.42 0.16 19.36
C HIS A 44 -11.01 -0.32 17.95
N ILE A 45 -10.16 -1.34 17.81
CA ILE A 45 -9.84 -1.88 16.48
C ILE A 45 -11.10 -2.38 15.79
N ASP A 46 -11.98 -3.08 16.51
CA ASP A 46 -13.19 -3.69 15.96
C ASP A 46 -14.27 -2.67 15.54
N SER A 47 -14.22 -1.43 16.03
CA SER A 47 -15.13 -0.37 15.56
C SER A 47 -14.66 0.28 14.25
N ILE A 48 -13.42 0.01 13.85
CA ILE A 48 -12.77 0.64 12.69
C ILE A 48 -12.52 -0.38 11.58
N ILE A 49 -12.02 -1.56 11.96
CA ILE A 49 -11.56 -2.62 11.08
C ILE A 49 -12.42 -3.86 11.34
N SER A 50 -12.97 -4.42 10.28
CA SER A 50 -13.67 -5.69 10.29
C SER A 50 -12.92 -6.70 9.43
N ALA A 51 -13.00 -7.98 9.82
CA ALA A 51 -12.60 -9.10 8.99
C ALA A 51 -13.72 -10.14 8.88
N GLU A 52 -14.97 -9.69 9.00
CA GLU A 52 -16.18 -10.51 8.93
C GLU A 52 -17.02 -10.15 7.71
N ILE A 53 -17.83 -11.10 7.23
CA ILE A 53 -18.84 -10.85 6.20
C ILE A 53 -19.97 -10.02 6.84
N PRO A 54 -20.31 -8.84 6.29
CA PRO A 54 -21.43 -8.02 6.76
C PRO A 54 -22.76 -8.76 6.69
N ASP A 55 -23.75 -8.32 7.46
CA ASP A 55 -25.11 -8.85 7.31
C ASP A 55 -25.78 -8.24 6.06
N PRO A 56 -26.23 -9.06 5.10
CA PRO A 56 -26.95 -8.55 3.92
C PRO A 56 -28.28 -7.86 4.26
N GLU A 57 -28.91 -8.19 5.39
CA GLU A 57 -30.18 -7.56 5.79
C GLU A 57 -29.95 -6.20 6.43
N THR A 58 -28.85 -6.01 7.19
CA THR A 58 -28.56 -4.74 7.86
C THR A 58 -27.77 -3.77 6.98
N ASP A 59 -26.82 -4.27 6.18
CA ASP A 59 -26.02 -3.46 5.27
C ASP A 59 -25.77 -4.21 3.93
N PRO A 60 -26.79 -4.27 3.05
CA PRO A 60 -26.69 -5.00 1.79
C PRO A 60 -25.60 -4.45 0.85
N GLU A 61 -25.36 -3.14 0.90
CA GLU A 61 -24.36 -2.49 0.08
C GLU A 61 -22.95 -2.89 0.53
N LEU A 62 -22.65 -2.80 1.83
CA LEU A 62 -21.35 -3.24 2.34
C LEU A 62 -21.15 -4.74 2.14
N HIS A 63 -22.20 -5.55 2.34
CA HIS A 63 -22.16 -6.98 2.04
C HIS A 63 -21.75 -7.23 0.59
N SER A 64 -22.37 -6.55 -0.37
CA SER A 64 -22.02 -6.65 -1.79
C SER A 64 -20.56 -6.28 -2.06
N VAL A 65 -20.08 -5.17 -1.49
CA VAL A 65 -18.69 -4.73 -1.64
C VAL A 65 -17.71 -5.74 -1.04
N VAL A 66 -17.93 -6.22 0.18
CA VAL A 66 -17.01 -7.14 0.87
C VAL A 66 -16.97 -8.48 0.17
N THR A 67 -18.12 -9.01 -0.22
CA THR A 67 -18.20 -10.31 -0.92
C THR A 67 -17.63 -10.27 -2.34
N THR A 68 -17.60 -9.10 -2.97
CA THR A 68 -16.97 -8.90 -4.29
C THR A 68 -15.47 -8.64 -4.18
N ASN A 69 -15.05 -7.78 -3.25
CA ASN A 69 -13.72 -7.18 -3.26
C ASN A 69 -12.80 -7.61 -2.12
N MET A 70 -13.30 -8.17 -1.02
CA MET A 70 -12.50 -8.43 0.18
C MET A 70 -12.28 -9.92 0.47
N ILE A 71 -12.75 -10.81 -0.41
CA ILE A 71 -12.49 -12.24 -0.26
C ILE A 71 -11.11 -12.55 -0.85
N HIS A 72 -10.20 -13.12 -0.04
CA HIS A 72 -8.88 -13.55 -0.53
C HIS A 72 -8.98 -14.59 -1.65
N GLY A 73 -10.07 -15.37 -1.63
CA GLY A 73 -10.38 -16.43 -2.58
C GLY A 73 -9.87 -17.78 -2.09
N PRO A 74 -10.53 -18.89 -2.48
CA PRO A 74 -10.06 -20.20 -2.08
C PRO A 74 -8.65 -20.40 -2.67
N CYS A 75 -7.72 -20.69 -1.78
CA CYS A 75 -6.33 -21.08 -2.05
C CYS A 75 -6.01 -22.29 -1.15
N GLY A 76 -4.76 -22.73 -1.12
CA GLY A 76 -4.40 -23.92 -0.35
C GLY A 76 -4.83 -25.18 -1.09
N THR A 77 -5.39 -26.14 -0.37
CA THR A 77 -5.86 -27.41 -0.94
C THR A 77 -7.00 -27.22 -1.94
N GLN A 78 -7.85 -26.21 -1.74
CA GLN A 78 -8.98 -25.91 -2.63
C GLN A 78 -8.52 -25.36 -3.98
N ASN A 79 -7.37 -24.68 -4.01
CA ASN A 79 -6.80 -24.16 -5.26
C ASN A 79 -5.28 -23.93 -5.14
N PRO A 80 -4.48 -24.99 -5.35
CA PRO A 80 -3.03 -24.94 -5.23
C PRO A 80 -2.35 -24.04 -6.27
N GLY A 81 -3.02 -23.74 -7.38
CA GLY A 81 -2.52 -22.86 -8.45
C GLY A 81 -2.69 -21.36 -8.18
N SER A 82 -3.22 -20.98 -7.00
CA SER A 82 -3.42 -19.56 -6.68
C SER A 82 -2.07 -18.80 -6.61
N PRO A 83 -1.97 -17.56 -7.11
CA PRO A 83 -0.72 -16.79 -7.09
C PRO A 83 -0.14 -16.54 -5.68
N CYS A 84 -0.96 -16.67 -4.64
CA CYS A 84 -0.53 -16.55 -3.26
C CYS A 84 0.18 -17.80 -2.72
N MET A 85 0.11 -18.93 -3.41
CA MET A 85 0.67 -20.21 -2.96
C MET A 85 2.20 -20.20 -3.10
N GLN A 86 2.88 -20.55 -2.01
CA GLN A 86 4.33 -20.72 -1.94
C GLN A 86 4.63 -21.94 -1.08
N ASN A 87 5.41 -22.88 -1.60
CA ASN A 87 5.80 -24.12 -0.90
C ASN A 87 4.59 -24.86 -0.29
N GLY A 88 3.50 -24.99 -1.05
CA GLY A 88 2.27 -25.67 -0.62
C GLY A 88 1.40 -24.90 0.38
N ASN A 89 1.81 -23.71 0.83
CA ASN A 89 1.06 -22.89 1.78
C ASN A 89 0.70 -21.53 1.18
N CYS A 90 -0.41 -20.94 1.64
CA CYS A 90 -0.72 -19.56 1.29
C CYS A 90 0.31 -18.63 1.94
N SER A 91 1.04 -17.85 1.14
CA SER A 91 1.99 -16.83 1.62
C SER A 91 1.31 -15.74 2.47
N LYS A 92 -0.01 -15.56 2.29
CA LYS A 92 -0.86 -14.66 3.07
C LYS A 92 -1.53 -15.36 4.25
N ARG A 93 -1.20 -16.64 4.50
CA ARG A 93 -1.65 -17.47 5.64
C ARG A 93 -3.18 -17.58 5.76
N PHE A 94 -3.87 -17.67 4.62
CA PHE A 94 -5.29 -18.00 4.57
C PHE A 94 -5.51 -19.52 4.43
N PRO A 95 -6.62 -20.06 4.98
CA PRO A 95 -7.61 -19.38 5.81
C PRO A 95 -7.06 -18.98 7.19
N ARG A 96 -7.56 -17.87 7.74
CA ARG A 96 -7.22 -17.41 9.10
C ARG A 96 -7.94 -18.25 10.16
N PRO A 97 -7.45 -18.33 11.42
CA PRO A 97 -8.21 -18.94 12.50
C PRO A 97 -9.48 -18.13 12.81
N PHE A 98 -10.52 -18.80 13.31
CA PHE A 98 -11.63 -18.12 13.96
C PHE A 98 -11.20 -17.57 15.31
N VAL A 99 -11.68 -16.38 15.65
CA VAL A 99 -11.40 -15.70 16.92
C VAL A 99 -12.64 -14.87 17.29
N ALA A 100 -13.15 -15.03 18.50
CA ALA A 100 -14.36 -14.35 18.97
C ALA A 100 -14.18 -12.84 19.14
N ASP A 101 -12.97 -12.40 19.51
CA ASP A 101 -12.62 -10.98 19.71
C ASP A 101 -11.23 -10.69 19.13
N THR A 102 -10.96 -9.42 18.79
CA THR A 102 -9.62 -9.05 18.31
C THR A 102 -8.58 -9.18 19.42
N ILE A 103 -7.49 -9.91 19.13
CA ILE A 103 -6.39 -10.16 20.06
C ILE A 103 -5.16 -9.38 19.60
N SER A 104 -4.52 -8.66 20.51
CA SER A 104 -3.23 -7.99 20.24
C SER A 104 -2.15 -9.02 19.88
N GLY A 105 -1.47 -8.85 18.76
CA GLY A 105 -0.40 -9.75 18.34
C GLY A 105 0.95 -9.43 18.98
N ILE A 106 1.75 -10.48 19.19
CA ILE A 106 3.12 -10.41 19.75
C ILE A 106 4.09 -9.73 18.76
N ASP A 107 3.84 -9.86 17.46
CA ASP A 107 4.66 -9.30 16.37
C ASP A 107 4.21 -7.91 15.89
N GLY A 108 3.21 -7.32 16.57
CA GLY A 108 2.65 -6.02 16.25
C GLY A 108 1.49 -6.04 15.25
N TYR A 109 1.02 -7.21 14.79
CA TYR A 109 -0.21 -7.35 14.00
C TYR A 109 -1.28 -8.10 14.78
N PRO A 110 -2.48 -7.53 14.97
CA PRO A 110 -3.53 -8.18 15.73
C PRO A 110 -4.13 -9.37 14.96
N LEU A 111 -4.63 -10.34 15.70
CA LEU A 111 -5.55 -11.34 15.17
C LEU A 111 -6.96 -10.74 15.21
N TYR A 112 -7.47 -10.33 14.06
CA TYR A 112 -8.81 -9.75 13.97
C TYR A 112 -9.90 -10.75 14.32
N ARG A 113 -10.97 -10.26 14.95
CA ARG A 113 -12.21 -11.01 15.17
C ARG A 113 -12.72 -11.60 13.85
N ARG A 114 -12.97 -12.90 13.89
CA ARG A 114 -13.54 -13.72 12.83
C ARG A 114 -14.40 -14.78 13.51
N ARG A 115 -15.69 -14.49 13.73
CA ARG A 115 -16.55 -15.46 14.40
C ARG A 115 -16.85 -16.65 13.51
N SER A 116 -16.95 -17.82 14.12
CA SER A 116 -17.38 -19.04 13.44
C SER A 116 -18.89 -19.02 13.20
N PRO A 117 -19.44 -19.85 12.30
CA PRO A 117 -20.89 -19.99 12.15
C PRO A 117 -21.62 -20.34 13.46
N ASP A 118 -20.98 -21.09 14.36
CA ASP A 118 -21.53 -21.43 15.68
C ASP A 118 -21.57 -20.23 16.65
N ASP A 119 -20.77 -19.19 16.38
CA ASP A 119 -20.68 -17.94 17.13
C ASP A 119 -21.23 -16.76 16.31
N ASN A 120 -22.34 -16.98 15.59
CA ASN A 120 -23.02 -15.95 14.79
C ASN A 120 -22.16 -15.33 13.67
N GLY A 121 -21.08 -16.01 13.27
CA GLY A 121 -20.31 -15.72 12.07
C GLY A 121 -21.05 -16.11 10.81
N ARG A 122 -20.69 -15.48 9.68
CA ARG A 122 -21.39 -15.68 8.40
C ARG A 122 -20.56 -16.49 7.42
N SER A 123 -21.28 -17.16 6.54
CA SER A 123 -20.74 -17.93 5.41
C SER A 123 -21.56 -17.61 4.16
N ILE A 124 -20.91 -17.60 3.00
CA ILE A 124 -21.54 -17.44 1.70
C ILE A 124 -21.10 -18.56 0.76
N ILE A 125 -21.89 -18.80 -0.28
CA ILE A 125 -21.52 -19.72 -1.35
C ILE A 125 -21.01 -18.89 -2.52
N MET A 126 -19.71 -18.97 -2.81
CA MET A 126 -19.17 -18.35 -4.02
C MET A 126 -19.41 -19.27 -5.21
N LYS A 127 -20.03 -18.78 -6.30
CA LYS A 127 -20.28 -19.59 -7.51
C LYS A 127 -19.12 -19.59 -8.51
N VAL A 128 -18.09 -18.77 -8.29
CA VAL A 128 -17.11 -18.43 -9.33
C VAL A 128 -16.08 -19.55 -9.58
N LYS A 129 -15.91 -20.55 -8.70
CA LYS A 129 -14.89 -21.62 -8.85
C LYS A 129 -15.29 -23.00 -8.30
N GLY A 130 -16.58 -23.32 -8.28
CA GLY A 130 -17.14 -24.46 -7.54
C GLY A 130 -18.07 -23.96 -6.43
N LYS A 131 -18.92 -24.82 -5.85
CA LYS A 131 -19.79 -24.45 -4.71
C LYS A 131 -18.98 -24.41 -3.41
N ASP A 132 -17.92 -23.61 -3.37
CA ASP A 132 -17.07 -23.50 -2.19
C ASP A 132 -17.73 -22.55 -1.19
N MET A 133 -17.92 -23.05 0.03
CA MET A 133 -18.40 -22.26 1.15
C MET A 133 -17.25 -21.40 1.68
N VAL A 134 -17.44 -20.09 1.65
CA VAL A 134 -16.48 -19.11 2.15
C VAL A 134 -17.05 -18.47 3.40
N ASP A 135 -16.29 -18.53 4.48
CA ASP A 135 -16.64 -17.92 5.77
C ASP A 135 -15.68 -16.79 6.13
N ASN A 136 -15.89 -16.22 7.33
CA ASN A 136 -15.07 -15.14 7.90
C ASN A 136 -13.56 -15.40 7.88
N ARG A 137 -13.07 -16.64 7.74
CA ARG A 137 -11.62 -16.93 7.71
C ARG A 137 -10.92 -16.42 6.45
N TRP A 138 -11.68 -16.13 5.40
CA TRP A 138 -11.18 -15.75 4.08
C TRP A 138 -11.22 -14.25 3.80
N ILE A 139 -11.81 -13.48 4.70
CA ILE A 139 -12.01 -12.04 4.52
C ILE A 139 -10.71 -11.28 4.80
N VAL A 140 -10.28 -10.46 3.86
CA VAL A 140 -9.18 -9.51 4.04
C VAL A 140 -9.68 -8.39 4.97
N PRO A 141 -8.93 -8.02 6.02
CA PRO A 141 -9.33 -6.94 6.94
C PRO A 141 -9.61 -5.64 6.18
N TYR A 142 -10.72 -4.97 6.50
CA TYR A 142 -11.18 -3.79 5.79
C TYR A 142 -11.80 -2.77 6.74
N CYS A 143 -11.85 -1.51 6.34
CA CYS A 143 -12.63 -0.48 7.04
C CYS A 143 -14.01 -0.35 6.37
N PRO A 144 -15.13 -0.66 7.07
CA PRO A 144 -16.47 -0.57 6.49
C PRO A 144 -16.76 0.74 5.75
N LEU A 145 -16.39 1.87 6.35
CA LEU A 145 -16.60 3.19 5.77
C LEU A 145 -15.84 3.38 4.45
N LEU A 146 -14.55 3.04 4.43
CA LEU A 146 -13.74 3.21 3.22
C LEU A 146 -14.17 2.25 2.11
N SER A 147 -14.45 1.00 2.45
CA SER A 147 -14.89 -0.01 1.49
C SER A 147 -16.19 0.42 0.82
N LYS A 148 -17.18 0.85 1.59
CA LYS A 148 -18.47 1.31 1.07
C LYS A 148 -18.35 2.57 0.23
N THR A 149 -17.51 3.51 0.65
CA THR A 149 -17.32 4.78 -0.06
C THR A 149 -16.67 4.61 -1.43
N PHE A 150 -15.66 3.73 -1.53
CA PHE A 150 -14.86 3.59 -2.75
C PHE A 150 -15.18 2.35 -3.57
N SER A 151 -16.03 1.44 -3.06
CA SER A 151 -16.46 0.21 -3.72
C SER A 151 -15.30 -0.59 -4.33
N ASN A 152 -14.17 -0.65 -3.63
CA ASN A 152 -12.92 -1.24 -4.11
C ASN A 152 -12.34 -2.24 -3.10
N HIS A 153 -11.25 -2.90 -3.49
CA HIS A 153 -10.44 -3.70 -2.57
C HIS A 153 -9.55 -2.78 -1.72
N CYS A 154 -9.86 -2.64 -0.44
CA CYS A 154 -9.17 -1.79 0.53
C CYS A 154 -8.74 -2.61 1.77
N ASN A 155 -7.51 -3.11 1.76
CA ASN A 155 -6.95 -3.78 2.94
C ASN A 155 -6.56 -2.72 3.99
N VAL A 156 -7.12 -2.82 5.18
CA VAL A 156 -6.80 -1.92 6.30
C VAL A 156 -6.31 -2.75 7.46
N GLU A 157 -5.09 -2.50 7.90
CA GLU A 157 -4.48 -3.22 9.01
C GLU A 157 -3.97 -2.25 10.08
N TYR A 158 -4.29 -2.56 11.34
CA TYR A 158 -3.59 -2.00 12.49
C TYR A 158 -2.20 -2.64 12.59
N CYS A 159 -1.18 -1.80 12.77
CA CYS A 159 0.18 -2.26 13.00
C CYS A 159 0.87 -1.44 14.07
N ASN A 160 1.59 -2.12 14.95
CA ASN A 160 2.43 -1.54 16.00
C ASN A 160 3.94 -1.83 15.78
N SER A 161 4.35 -2.14 14.55
CA SER A 161 5.74 -2.52 14.21
C SER A 161 6.32 -1.64 13.11
N ILE A 162 7.61 -1.28 13.25
CA ILE A 162 8.40 -0.53 12.24
C ILE A 162 8.44 -1.27 10.89
N LYS A 163 8.23 -2.59 10.87
CA LYS A 163 8.19 -3.39 9.63
C LYS A 163 7.16 -2.87 8.62
N SER A 164 6.07 -2.25 9.07
CA SER A 164 5.05 -1.65 8.19
C SER A 164 5.53 -0.45 7.38
N ILE A 165 6.57 0.25 7.84
CA ILE A 165 7.11 1.43 7.16
C ILE A 165 7.80 1.06 5.83
N LYS A 166 8.30 -0.17 5.71
CA LYS A 166 9.03 -0.62 4.52
C LYS A 166 8.18 -0.65 3.25
N TYR A 167 6.85 -0.79 3.37
CA TYR A 167 5.97 -1.00 2.21
C TYR A 167 5.61 0.29 1.46
N VAL A 168 5.69 1.47 2.09
CA VAL A 168 5.33 2.73 1.43
C VAL A 168 6.40 3.22 0.46
N ASN A 169 7.67 2.88 0.70
CA ASN A 169 8.78 3.35 -0.13
C ASN A 169 9.12 2.38 -1.27
N LYS A 170 8.17 1.54 -1.69
CA LYS A 170 8.38 0.66 -2.82
C LYS A 170 8.51 1.51 -4.09
N GLY A 171 9.70 1.46 -4.69
CA GLY A 171 9.99 2.18 -5.92
C GLY A 171 9.23 1.62 -7.11
N SER A 172 9.29 2.32 -8.23
CA SER A 172 8.63 1.91 -9.47
C SER A 172 9.26 0.67 -10.08
N ASP A 173 8.47 -0.13 -10.79
CA ASP A 173 8.96 -1.31 -11.48
C ASP A 173 10.01 -0.92 -12.54
N MET A 174 11.22 -1.45 -12.38
CA MET A 174 12.32 -1.30 -13.32
C MET A 174 12.57 -2.62 -14.05
N ALA A 175 12.92 -2.53 -15.33
CA ALA A 175 13.35 -3.63 -16.15
C ALA A 175 14.79 -3.38 -16.62
N VAL A 176 15.62 -4.42 -16.55
CA VAL A 176 16.95 -4.43 -17.16
C VAL A 176 16.80 -5.10 -18.53
N PHE A 177 17.24 -4.44 -19.60
CA PHE A 177 17.21 -5.00 -20.95
C PHE A 177 18.53 -4.77 -21.67
N GLY A 178 18.89 -5.73 -22.52
CA GLY A 178 20.12 -5.69 -23.29
C GLY A 178 19.93 -5.00 -24.63
N ILE A 179 20.82 -4.05 -24.98
CA ILE A 179 20.75 -3.33 -26.27
C ILE A 179 21.97 -3.63 -27.15
N ALA A 180 23.09 -4.06 -26.58
CA ALA A 180 24.33 -4.32 -27.32
C ALA A 180 24.47 -5.77 -27.80
N ASP A 181 25.31 -5.96 -28.82
CA ASP A 181 25.75 -7.28 -29.31
C ASP A 181 26.31 -8.13 -28.14
N PRO A 182 25.91 -9.41 -28.01
CA PRO A 182 26.45 -10.32 -27.00
C PRO A 182 27.99 -10.33 -26.89
N ASN A 183 28.68 -10.04 -27.99
CA ASN A 183 30.14 -10.07 -28.11
C ASN A 183 30.86 -8.75 -27.78
N ALA A 184 30.14 -7.66 -27.49
CA ALA A 184 30.77 -6.44 -27.00
C ALA A 184 31.35 -6.69 -25.59
N ASN A 185 32.49 -6.11 -25.21
CA ASN A 185 33.09 -6.31 -23.88
C ASN A 185 32.78 -5.18 -22.88
N ASP A 186 31.68 -4.45 -23.09
CA ASP A 186 31.26 -3.33 -22.24
C ASP A 186 29.95 -3.67 -21.51
N GLU A 187 30.05 -4.00 -20.21
CA GLU A 187 28.91 -4.36 -19.36
C GLU A 187 27.93 -3.20 -19.15
N VAL A 188 28.41 -1.96 -19.18
CA VAL A 188 27.58 -0.75 -18.98
C VAL A 188 26.74 -0.45 -20.23
N MET A 189 27.31 -0.67 -21.42
CA MET A 189 26.57 -0.57 -22.69
C MET A 189 25.69 -1.81 -22.95
N LYS A 190 26.00 -2.95 -22.33
CA LYS A 190 25.20 -4.17 -22.47
C LYS A 190 23.83 -4.05 -21.86
N PHE A 191 23.69 -3.45 -20.68
CA PHE A 191 22.44 -3.47 -19.92
C PHE A 191 21.94 -2.07 -19.62
N GLN A 192 20.74 -1.74 -20.10
CA GLN A 192 20.05 -0.51 -19.72
C GLN A 192 18.94 -0.80 -18.71
N LEU A 193 18.80 0.13 -17.77
CA LEU A 193 17.71 0.19 -16.80
C LEU A 193 16.60 1.09 -17.36
N GLY A 194 15.46 0.49 -17.66
CA GLY A 194 14.25 1.22 -18.04
C GLY A 194 13.21 1.18 -16.94
N ARG A 195 12.51 2.30 -16.75
CA ARG A 195 11.31 2.36 -15.94
C ARG A 195 10.11 1.95 -16.79
N TYR A 196 9.29 1.03 -16.29
CA TYR A 196 7.98 0.77 -16.89
C TYR A 196 7.02 1.91 -16.51
N MET A 197 6.35 2.52 -17.50
CA MET A 197 5.25 3.46 -17.27
C MET A 197 4.00 2.96 -17.97
N SER A 198 2.91 2.82 -17.19
CA SER A 198 1.59 2.50 -17.75
C SER A 198 0.89 3.75 -18.29
N CYS A 199 -0.12 3.58 -19.15
CA CYS A 199 -0.93 4.71 -19.63
C CYS A 199 -1.59 5.48 -18.49
N ASN A 200 -2.06 4.78 -17.44
CA ASN A 200 -2.66 5.41 -16.26
C ASN A 200 -1.63 6.25 -15.49
N GLU A 201 -0.40 5.74 -15.33
CA GLU A 201 0.68 6.51 -14.71
C GLU A 201 1.04 7.74 -15.56
N ALA A 202 1.11 7.58 -16.88
CA ALA A 202 1.41 8.68 -17.80
C ALA A 202 0.36 9.80 -17.70
N ILE A 203 -0.94 9.46 -17.67
CA ILE A 203 -2.03 10.42 -17.49
C ILE A 203 -1.96 11.09 -16.12
N TRP A 204 -1.71 10.32 -15.05
CA TRP A 204 -1.55 10.86 -13.70
C TRP A 204 -0.43 11.90 -13.61
N ARG A 205 0.70 11.60 -14.27
CA ARG A 205 1.85 12.51 -14.39
C ARG A 205 1.54 13.72 -15.26
N LEU A 206 0.83 13.54 -16.38
CA LEU A 206 0.44 14.62 -17.27
C LEU A 206 -0.44 15.66 -16.54
N PHE A 207 -1.38 15.18 -15.71
CA PHE A 207 -2.19 16.05 -14.86
C PHE A 207 -1.49 16.55 -13.59
N SER A 208 -0.21 16.22 -13.42
CA SER A 208 0.60 16.64 -12.26
C SER A 208 -0.02 16.25 -10.91
N PHE A 209 -0.75 15.15 -10.86
CA PHE A 209 -1.29 14.64 -9.61
C PHE A 209 -0.16 14.09 -8.72
N ALA A 210 -0.25 14.37 -7.42
CA ALA A 210 0.76 13.93 -6.47
C ALA A 210 0.79 12.40 -6.38
N ILE A 211 1.97 11.83 -6.59
CA ILE A 211 2.22 10.38 -6.46
C ILE A 211 2.54 10.01 -5.02
N HIS A 212 3.08 10.95 -4.24
CA HIS A 212 3.40 10.74 -2.85
C HIS A 212 3.26 12.07 -2.11
N GLU A 213 2.66 12.03 -0.92
CA GLU A 213 2.64 13.14 0.02
C GLU A 213 2.84 12.65 1.45
N ARG A 214 3.23 13.55 2.33
CA ARG A 214 3.38 13.28 3.76
C ARG A 214 3.10 14.54 4.59
N HIS A 215 2.62 14.33 5.80
CA HIS A 215 2.43 15.37 6.80
C HIS A 215 3.07 14.93 8.13
N PRO A 216 3.94 15.74 8.75
CA PRO A 216 4.44 17.01 8.24
C PRO A 216 5.28 16.81 6.97
N THR A 217 5.41 17.87 6.17
CA THR A 217 6.24 17.83 4.97
C THR A 217 7.69 17.58 5.38
N VAL A 218 8.27 16.47 4.90
CA VAL A 218 9.70 16.16 5.09
C VAL A 218 10.37 16.33 3.74
N VAL A 219 11.33 17.25 3.68
CA VAL A 219 12.18 17.48 2.51
C VAL A 219 13.56 16.93 2.81
N HIS A 220 14.07 16.07 1.93
CA HIS A 220 15.45 15.62 2.03
C HIS A 220 16.36 16.74 1.50
N LEU A 221 17.18 17.31 2.38
CA LEU A 221 18.17 18.30 1.97
C LEU A 221 19.32 17.58 1.24
N ALA A 222 19.75 18.15 0.11
CA ALA A 222 20.97 17.70 -0.54
C ALA A 222 22.16 18.15 0.30
N VAL A 223 22.64 17.27 1.17
CA VAL A 223 23.84 17.50 1.99
C VAL A 223 25.07 17.33 1.11
N HIS A 224 25.99 18.28 1.18
CA HIS A 224 27.28 18.24 0.51
C HIS A 224 28.35 18.83 1.42
N LEU A 225 29.60 18.50 1.17
CA LEU A 225 30.74 19.17 1.82
C LEU A 225 30.86 20.62 1.34
N GLU A 226 31.65 21.42 2.04
CA GLU A 226 32.01 22.77 1.60
C GLU A 226 32.55 22.73 0.16
N ASN A 227 31.98 23.56 -0.72
CA ASN A 227 32.27 23.59 -2.17
C ASN A 227 31.97 22.28 -2.95
N GLY A 228 31.33 21.29 -2.32
CA GLY A 228 30.95 20.00 -2.93
C GLY A 228 29.55 19.96 -3.53
N GLN A 229 28.88 21.11 -3.69
CA GLN A 229 27.54 21.19 -4.26
C GLN A 229 27.51 20.71 -5.72
N ARG A 230 26.48 19.95 -6.06
CA ARG A 230 26.21 19.60 -7.46
C ARG A 230 25.65 20.81 -8.20
N VAL A 231 26.37 21.29 -9.21
CA VAL A 231 25.94 22.40 -10.08
C VAL A 231 25.65 21.87 -11.47
N TYR A 232 24.44 22.14 -11.97
CA TYR A 232 24.07 21.87 -13.36
C TYR A 232 24.30 23.14 -14.19
N PHE A 233 25.07 23.00 -15.26
CA PHE A 233 25.38 24.09 -16.17
C PHE A 233 25.31 23.62 -17.63
N THR A 234 25.15 24.60 -18.53
CA THR A 234 25.33 24.46 -19.97
C THR A 234 26.49 25.35 -20.39
N GLU A 235 27.02 25.18 -21.60
CA GLU A 235 28.10 26.06 -22.12
C GLU A 235 27.72 27.55 -22.00
N ALA A 236 26.45 27.88 -22.25
CA ALA A 236 25.95 29.25 -22.18
C ALA A 236 25.92 29.87 -20.77
N ASN A 237 25.87 29.07 -19.70
CA ASN A 237 25.73 29.58 -18.32
C ASN A 237 26.88 29.19 -17.37
N ALA A 238 27.89 28.47 -17.85
CA ALA A 238 28.99 27.97 -17.03
C ALA A 238 29.73 29.10 -16.30
N ALA A 239 30.11 30.17 -17.00
CA ALA A 239 30.81 31.32 -16.40
C ALA A 239 29.98 32.00 -15.30
N GLN A 240 28.69 32.25 -15.58
CA GLN A 240 27.77 32.84 -14.63
C GLN A 240 27.57 31.96 -13.38
N ARG A 241 27.47 30.62 -13.57
CA ARG A 241 27.31 29.65 -12.47
C ARG A 241 28.56 29.55 -11.60
N ALA A 242 29.75 29.73 -12.17
CA ALA A 242 31.00 29.75 -11.44
C ALA A 242 31.14 31.02 -10.58
N GLU A 243 30.78 32.19 -11.12
CA GLU A 243 30.80 33.46 -10.39
C GLU A 243 29.71 33.57 -9.32
N ARG A 244 28.51 33.05 -9.63
CA ARG A 244 27.34 33.08 -8.74
C ARG A 244 26.71 31.70 -8.65
N PRO A 245 27.26 30.83 -7.78
CA PRO A 245 26.66 29.54 -7.50
C PRO A 245 25.22 29.73 -7.02
N PRO A 246 24.24 28.97 -7.55
CA PRO A 246 22.89 29.02 -7.02
C PRO A 246 22.89 28.58 -5.57
N ALA A 247 22.09 29.25 -4.74
CA ALA A 247 21.87 28.80 -3.39
C ALA A 247 21.26 27.39 -3.42
N THR A 248 21.89 26.48 -2.70
CA THR A 248 21.42 25.10 -2.54
C THR A 248 20.24 25.08 -1.57
N THR A 249 19.48 23.98 -1.59
CA THR A 249 18.40 23.76 -0.62
C THR A 249 18.92 23.80 0.82
N MET A 250 20.16 23.37 1.05
CA MET A 250 20.82 23.41 2.36
C MET A 250 21.19 24.85 2.75
N THR A 251 21.86 25.60 1.87
CA THR A 251 22.28 26.97 2.17
C THR A 251 21.08 27.91 2.35
N ASN A 252 20.00 27.73 1.58
CA ASN A 252 18.75 28.50 1.74
C ASN A 252 17.98 28.16 3.01
N PHE A 253 18.18 26.97 3.59
CA PHE A 253 17.46 26.56 4.79
C PHE A 253 18.03 27.20 6.06
N PHE A 254 19.33 27.51 6.06
CA PHE A 254 20.03 28.10 7.21
C PHE A 254 20.28 29.61 7.08
N SER A 255 19.84 30.23 5.98
CA SER A 255 19.86 31.69 5.74
C SER A 255 18.59 32.36 6.21
#